data_AF-A0A367Q168-F1
#
_entry.id   AF-A0A367Q168-F1
#
_cell.length_a   1.000
_cell.length_b   1.000
_cell.length_c   1.000
_cell.angle_alpha   90.00
_cell.angle_beta   90.00
_cell.angle_gamma   90.00
#
_symmetry.space_group_name_H-M   'P 1'
#
loop_
_entity.id
_entity.type
_entity.pdbx_description
1 polymer ?
#
loop_
_entity_poly.entity_id
_entity_poly.type
_entity_poly.pdbx_seq_one_letter_code
_entity_poly.pdbx_strand_id
1 'polypeptide(L)'
;MTNFQISLPESMKAFVDEQVAKGGYGSVSEYLQELIFQDRQRKGQVNDEEFEVVADRLIEEFAVCIGANLPVISDYAVIRESIYEEL
;
A
#
# COMPACT_ATOMS: atom_id res chain seq x y z
N MET A 1 7.64 -9.63 -16.46
CA MET A 1 7.16 -8.31 -16.92
C MET A 1 5.79 -8.50 -17.55
N THR A 2 4.77 -7.81 -17.03
CA THR A 2 3.46 -7.70 -17.66
C THR A 2 3.45 -6.45 -18.55
N ASN A 3 2.94 -6.56 -19.77
CA ASN A 3 2.83 -5.44 -20.71
C ASN A 3 1.46 -4.78 -20.57
N PHE A 4 1.42 -3.45 -20.41
CA PHE A 4 0.20 -2.66 -20.30
C PHE A 4 0.25 -1.54 -21.34
N GLN A 5 -0.71 -1.59 -22.28
CA GLN A 5 -0.79 -0.64 -23.39
C GLN A 5 -1.96 0.31 -23.15
N ILE A 6 -1.69 1.61 -23.18
CA ILE A 6 -2.71 2.66 -23.02
C ILE A 6 -2.61 3.64 -24.18
N SER A 7 -3.77 4.00 -24.72
CA SER A 7 -3.89 5.00 -25.76
C SER A 7 -4.33 6.32 -25.14
N LEU A 8 -3.52 7.36 -25.31
CA LEU A 8 -3.78 8.70 -24.81
C LEU A 8 -4.02 9.66 -25.99
N PRO A 9 -4.91 10.66 -25.85
CA PRO A 9 -5.01 11.76 -26.79
C PRO A 9 -3.69 12.51 -26.93
N GLU A 10 -3.45 13.11 -28.10
CA GLU A 10 -2.19 13.82 -28.41
C GLU A 10 -1.88 14.94 -27.39
N SER A 11 -2.90 15.64 -26.91
CA SER A 11 -2.77 16.65 -25.85
C SER A 11 -2.24 16.09 -24.52
N MET A 12 -2.68 14.88 -24.14
CA MET A 12 -2.16 14.21 -22.94
C MET A 12 -0.77 13.65 -23.17
N LYS A 13 -0.46 13.16 -24.38
CA LYS A 13 0.89 12.71 -24.71
C LYS A 13 1.92 13.84 -24.56
N ALA A 14 1.63 15.02 -25.10
CA ALA A 14 2.52 16.18 -25.00
C ALA A 14 2.79 16.58 -23.54
N PHE A 15 1.74 16.57 -22.70
CA PHE A 15 1.88 16.82 -21.26
C PHE A 15 2.79 15.78 -20.59
N VAL A 16 2.59 14.49 -20.89
CA VAL A 16 3.38 13.41 -20.31
C VAL A 16 4.84 13.48 -20.77
N ASP A 17 5.10 13.78 -22.05
CA ASP A 17 6.46 13.95 -22.58
C ASP A 17 7.20 15.10 -21.87
N GLU A 18 6.51 16.21 -21.58
CA GLU A 18 7.09 17.32 -20.80
C GLU A 18 7.41 16.90 -19.36
N GLN A 19 6.52 16.14 -18.70
CA GLN A 19 6.75 15.64 -17.35
C GLN A 19 7.90 14.62 -17.29
N VAL A 20 8.04 13.77 -18.31
CA VAL A 20 9.17 12.84 -18.48
C VAL A 20 10.48 13.61 -18.58
N ALA A 21 10.53 14.64 -19.44
CA ALA A 21 11.73 15.48 -19.62
C ALA A 21 12.09 16.26 -18.34
N LYS A 22 11.10 16.82 -17.64
CA LYS A 22 11.32 17.56 -16.37
C LYS A 22 11.75 16.65 -15.22
N GLY A 23 11.19 15.45 -15.15
CA GLY A 23 11.48 14.48 -14.10
C GLY A 23 12.73 13.63 -14.35
N GLY A 24 13.36 13.76 -15.52
CA GLY A 24 14.56 13.00 -15.88
C GLY A 24 14.30 11.51 -16.13
N TYR A 25 13.06 11.14 -16.45
CA TYR A 25 12.67 9.75 -16.73
C TYR A 25 13.12 9.36 -18.16
N GLY A 26 13.58 8.12 -18.35
CA GLY A 26 14.02 7.60 -19.64
C GLY A 26 12.87 7.21 -20.57
N SER A 27 11.66 7.05 -20.03
CA SER A 27 10.46 6.76 -20.83
C SER A 27 9.17 7.15 -20.12
N VAL A 28 8.08 7.23 -20.89
CA VAL A 28 6.71 7.41 -20.38
C VAL A 28 6.32 6.27 -19.42
N SER A 29 6.73 5.03 -19.72
CA SER A 29 6.44 3.87 -18.87
C SER A 29 7.08 4.00 -17.49
N GLU A 30 8.32 4.50 -17.43
CA GLU A 30 9.04 4.72 -16.17
C GLU A 30 8.37 5.83 -15.33
N TYR A 31 7.98 6.94 -15.97
CA TYR A 31 7.22 7.99 -15.31
C TYR A 31 5.88 7.47 -14.74
N LEU A 32 5.15 6.66 -15.50
CA LEU A 32 3.89 6.08 -15.04
C LEU A 32 4.06 5.07 -13.92
N GLN A 33 5.11 4.25 -13.96
CA GLN A 33 5.43 3.30 -12.88
C GLN A 33 5.69 4.04 -11.57
N GLU A 34 6.50 5.09 -11.61
CA GLU A 34 6.77 5.94 -10.45
C GLU A 34 5.48 6.62 -9.95
N LEU A 35 4.64 7.13 -10.86
CA LEU A 35 3.36 7.74 -10.48
C LEU A 35 2.42 6.73 -9.78
N ILE A 36 2.36 5.49 -10.27
CA ILE A 36 1.58 4.40 -9.66
C ILE A 36 2.17 4.02 -8.30
N PHE A 37 3.50 3.98 -8.17
CA PHE A 37 4.16 3.69 -6.89
C PHE A 37 3.86 4.77 -5.85
N GLN A 38 3.97 6.04 -6.22
CA GLN A 38 3.62 7.18 -5.37
C GLN A 38 2.12 7.23 -5.02
N ASP A 39 1.25 6.88 -5.96
CA ASP A 39 -0.19 6.77 -5.70
C ASP A 39 -0.50 5.62 -4.74
N ARG A 40 0.17 4.46 -4.90
CA ARG A 40 0.06 3.34 -3.96
C ARG A 40 0.58 3.71 -2.59
N GLN A 41 1.68 4.46 -2.48
CA GLN A 41 2.19 4.93 -1.20
C GLN A 41 1.21 5.89 -0.53
N ARG A 42 0.68 6.86 -1.28
CA ARG A 42 -0.33 7.82 -0.76
C ARG A 42 -1.64 7.15 -0.34
N LYS A 43 -2.10 6.13 -1.08
CA LYS A 43 -3.33 5.39 -0.76
C LYS A 43 -3.13 4.26 0.24
N GLY A 44 -1.91 3.74 0.35
CA GLY A 44 -1.49 2.75 1.33
C GLY A 44 -1.21 3.36 2.71
N GLN A 45 -1.18 4.69 2.81
CA GLN A 45 -1.28 5.44 4.07
C GLN A 45 -2.74 5.58 4.51
N VAL A 46 -3.48 4.47 4.59
CA VAL A 46 -4.35 4.33 5.76
C VAL A 46 -3.38 3.90 6.84
N ASN A 47 -2.94 4.91 7.60
CA ASN A 47 -1.70 4.91 8.34
C ASN A 47 -1.66 3.71 9.30
N ASP A 48 -0.58 2.93 9.27
CA ASP A 48 -0.29 1.99 10.37
C ASP A 48 -0.40 2.73 11.72
N GLU A 49 -0.03 4.01 11.77
CA GLU A 49 -0.19 4.88 12.94
C GLU A 49 -1.67 5.14 13.33
N GLU A 50 -2.59 5.33 12.36
CA GLU A 50 -4.02 5.46 12.68
C GLU A 50 -4.62 4.12 13.10
N PHE A 51 -4.13 3.01 12.54
CA PHE A 51 -4.55 1.68 12.94
C PHE A 51 -4.07 1.33 14.35
N GLU A 52 -2.81 1.61 14.70
CA GLU A 52 -2.24 1.41 16.04
C GLU A 52 -2.96 2.28 17.08
N VAL A 53 -3.24 3.56 16.78
CA VAL A 53 -4.00 4.44 17.71
C VAL A 53 -5.43 3.92 17.92
N VAL A 54 -6.08 3.41 16.87
CA VAL A 54 -7.41 2.80 16.97
C VAL A 54 -7.35 1.47 17.73
N ALA A 55 -6.30 0.67 17.53
CA ALA A 55 -6.07 -0.58 18.23
C ALA A 55 -5.84 -0.35 19.74
N ASP A 56 -4.97 0.59 20.12
CA ASP A 56 -4.72 0.97 21.51
C ASP A 56 -6.01 1.46 22.19
N ARG A 57 -6.77 2.33 21.53
CA ARG A 57 -8.05 2.81 22.06
C ARG A 57 -9.07 1.67 22.23
N LEU A 58 -9.13 0.73 21.29
CA LEU A 58 -9.99 -0.45 21.40
C LEU A 58 -9.57 -1.34 22.57
N ILE A 59 -8.27 -1.52 22.80
CA ILE A 59 -7.75 -2.32 23.92
C ILE A 59 -8.20 -1.72 25.27
N GLU A 60 -8.14 -0.40 25.42
CA GLU A 60 -8.62 0.29 26.63
C GLU A 60 -10.14 0.12 26.84
N GLU A 61 -10.94 0.30 25.79
CA GLU A 61 -12.41 0.10 25.86
C GLU A 61 -12.77 -1.37 26.17
N PHE A 62 -12.03 -2.33 25.63
CA PHE A 62 -12.20 -3.76 25.90
C PHE A 62 -11.82 -4.12 27.34
N ALA A 63 -10.75 -3.53 27.89
CA ALA A 63 -10.33 -3.76 29.27
C ALA A 63 -11.39 -3.31 30.27
N VAL A 64 -12.08 -2.20 29.99
CA VAL A 64 -13.21 -1.69 30.79
C VAL A 64 -14.41 -2.63 30.74
N CYS A 65 -14.69 -3.23 29.58
CA CYS A 65 -15.84 -4.12 29.41
C CYS A 65 -15.62 -5.54 29.95
N ILE A 66 -14.40 -6.08 29.89
CA ILE A 66 -14.12 -7.49 30.20
C ILE A 66 -13.50 -7.69 31.58
N GLY A 67 -12.88 -6.67 32.18
CA GLY A 67 -12.33 -6.72 33.54
C GLY A 67 -11.30 -7.84 33.76
N ALA A 68 -10.01 -7.53 33.61
CA ALA A 68 -8.86 -8.42 33.86
C ALA A 68 -8.86 -9.82 33.20
N ASN A 69 -9.86 -10.16 32.37
CA ASN A 69 -9.97 -11.43 31.67
C ASN A 69 -9.74 -11.25 30.16
N LEU A 70 -8.67 -10.54 29.79
CA LEU A 70 -8.28 -10.45 28.38
C LEU A 70 -7.64 -11.80 28.00
N PRO A 71 -8.22 -12.58 27.07
CA PRO A 71 -7.55 -13.76 26.56
C PRO A 71 -6.25 -13.29 25.89
N VAL A 72 -5.10 -13.76 26.39
CA VAL A 72 -3.83 -13.60 25.71
C VAL A 72 -4.00 -14.28 24.36
N ILE A 73 -4.10 -13.52 23.28
CA ILE A 73 -4.12 -14.06 21.93
C ILE A 73 -2.68 -14.48 21.61
N SER A 74 -2.25 -15.55 22.26
CA SER A 74 -1.03 -16.29 21.97
C SER A 74 -1.29 -17.11 20.70
N ASP A 75 -0.32 -17.07 19.80
CA ASP A 75 -0.05 -18.06 18.76
C ASP A 75 -1.02 -18.14 17.57
N TYR A 76 -2.06 -17.31 17.47
CA TYR A 76 -2.83 -17.16 16.21
C TYR A 76 -2.08 -16.42 15.09
N ALA A 77 -0.80 -16.08 15.29
CA ALA A 77 0.12 -15.60 14.24
C ALA A 77 0.68 -16.72 13.34
N VAL A 78 0.26 -17.98 13.54
CA VAL A 78 0.58 -19.13 12.66
C VAL A 78 -0.74 -19.42 11.93
N ILE A 79 -0.95 -19.23 10.62
CA ILE A 79 -0.26 -19.83 9.47
C ILE A 79 -0.48 -18.91 8.25
N ARG A 80 0.54 -18.19 7.77
CA ARG A 80 0.59 -17.73 6.36
C ARG A 80 1.92 -18.04 5.67
N GLU A 81 2.67 -18.99 6.23
CA GLU A 81 3.99 -19.40 5.76
C GLU A 81 4.00 -20.90 5.38
N SER A 82 3.08 -21.32 4.49
CA SER A 82 3.10 -22.70 3.95
C SER A 82 2.38 -22.84 2.59
N ILE A 83 2.37 -21.80 1.74
CA ILE A 83 1.92 -21.99 0.33
C ILE A 83 2.91 -21.48 -0.72
N TYR A 84 4.13 -21.11 -0.33
CA TYR A 84 5.21 -20.82 -1.28
C TYR A 84 6.54 -21.43 -0.80
N GLU A 85 6.54 -22.72 -0.45
CA GLU A 85 7.72 -23.56 -0.64
C GLU A 85 7.30 -24.76 -1.49
N GLU A 86 7.65 -24.75 -2.77
CA GLU A 86 8.40 -25.83 -3.40
C GLU A 86 8.87 -25.41 -4.81
N LEU A 87 10.02 -25.96 -5.16
CA LEU A 87 10.96 -25.64 -6.24
C LEU A 87 10.44 -25.88 -7.66
#